data_AF-A0A851QSC2-F1
#
_entry.id   AF-A0A851QSC2-F1
#
_cell.length_a   1.000
_cell.length_b   1.000
_cell.length_c   1.000
_cell.angle_alpha   90.00
_cell.angle_beta   90.00
_cell.angle_gamma   90.00
#
_symmetry.space_group_name_H-M   'P 1'
#
loop_
_entity.id
_entity.type
_entity.pdbx_description
1 polymer ?
#
loop_
_entity_poly.entity_id
_entity_poly.type
_entity_poly.pdbx_seq_one_letter_code
_entity_poly.pdbx_strand_id
1 'polypeptide(L)'
;MAGGGDSFRALLRAANALLQQRRYQAALAVIKGFRNGAVYGAKIRAPHALVMTFLFKSGSLREKLKSIAQATYAHSRNLAYFVFTYKGLLAAQSRLQGKKIPFHSFLAACIGGWLVFGDNNPINSQIIMYLLSRILFGLSRLAVEKGYIPQPKQDPFPLVAALVWGTVLWLFEYHRETLQPSLQSSMTYLYEDSEVWHDLSDFLIYNKRTDSK
;
A
#
# COMPACT_ATOMS: atom_id res chain seq x y z
N MET A 1 7.65 29.27 -40.98
CA MET A 1 7.58 28.51 -39.71
C MET A 1 7.08 27.05 -39.90
N ALA A 2 7.47 26.35 -40.97
CA ALA A 2 6.94 25.00 -41.27
C ALA A 2 7.82 23.82 -40.76
N GLY A 3 9.10 24.04 -40.45
CA GLY A 3 10.06 22.96 -40.13
C GLY A 3 9.97 22.34 -38.72
N GLY A 4 9.36 23.03 -37.75
CA GLY A 4 9.30 22.55 -36.35
C GLY A 4 8.32 21.38 -36.13
N GLY A 5 7.20 21.37 -36.85
CA GLY A 5 6.16 20.34 -36.72
C GLY A 5 6.56 19.00 -37.32
N ASP A 6 7.31 19.00 -38.42
CA ASP A 6 7.74 17.79 -39.11
C ASP A 6 8.90 17.10 -38.39
N SER A 7 9.85 17.87 -37.83
CA SER A 7 10.91 17.34 -36.97
C SER A 7 10.35 16.67 -35.71
N PHE A 8 9.37 17.31 -35.06
CA PHE A 8 8.69 16.74 -33.90
C PHE A 8 7.94 15.43 -34.23
N ARG A 9 7.21 15.39 -35.35
CA ARG A 9 6.51 14.18 -35.82
C ARG A 9 7.48 13.06 -36.16
N ALA A 10 8.62 13.38 -36.79
CA ALA A 10 9.67 12.39 -37.08
C ALA A 10 10.27 11.81 -35.80
N LEU A 11 10.57 12.66 -34.80
CA LEU A 11 11.07 12.24 -33.50
C LEU A 11 10.07 11.33 -32.77
N LEU A 12 8.77 11.67 -32.80
CA LEU A 12 7.71 10.84 -32.23
C LEU A 12 7.62 9.46 -32.90
N ARG A 13 7.72 9.40 -34.24
CA ARG A 13 7.72 8.12 -34.97
C ARG A 13 8.93 7.28 -34.62
N ALA A 14 10.12 7.87 -34.56
CA ALA A 14 11.34 7.18 -34.18
C ALA A 14 11.26 6.63 -32.74
N ALA A 15 10.75 7.43 -31.80
CA ALA A 15 10.51 7.00 -30.42
C ALA A 15 9.49 5.85 -30.34
N ASN A 16 8.37 5.95 -31.06
CA ASN A 16 7.35 4.89 -31.11
C ASN A 16 7.90 3.59 -31.72
N ALA A 17 8.70 3.69 -32.78
CA ALA A 17 9.36 2.52 -33.37
C ALA A 17 10.30 1.85 -32.36
N LEU A 18 11.08 2.63 -31.59
CA LEU A 18 11.96 2.10 -30.55
C LEU A 18 11.17 1.42 -29.42
N LEU A 19 10.01 1.97 -29.04
CA LEU A 19 9.13 1.37 -28.02
C LEU A 19 8.54 0.02 -28.45
N GLN A 20 8.38 -0.22 -29.75
CA GLN A 20 7.86 -1.46 -30.30
C GLN A 20 8.92 -2.56 -30.50
N GLN A 21 10.22 -2.22 -30.37
CA GLN A 21 11.29 -3.21 -30.55
C GLN A 21 11.35 -4.23 -29.42
N ARG A 22 11.17 -5.51 -29.76
CA ARG A 22 11.21 -6.64 -28.81
C ARG A 22 12.54 -6.75 -28.05
N ARG A 23 13.65 -6.31 -28.66
CA ARG A 23 14.99 -6.25 -28.04
C ARG A 23 15.02 -5.41 -26.76
N TYR A 24 14.30 -4.29 -26.72
CA TYR A 24 14.30 -3.37 -25.57
C TYR A 24 13.12 -3.60 -24.62
N GLN A 25 12.22 -4.53 -24.95
CA GLN A 25 10.98 -4.75 -24.22
C GLN A 25 11.19 -4.97 -22.71
N ALA A 26 12.22 -5.74 -22.31
CA ALA A 26 12.50 -5.99 -20.89
C ALA A 26 12.92 -4.70 -20.16
N ALA A 27 13.85 -3.92 -20.71
CA ALA A 27 14.32 -2.67 -20.12
C ALA A 27 13.20 -1.62 -20.08
N LEU A 28 12.43 -1.49 -21.17
CA LEU A 28 11.27 -0.60 -21.23
C LEU A 28 10.18 -1.01 -20.23
N ALA A 29 9.97 -2.31 -20.01
CA ALA A 29 9.02 -2.80 -19.01
C ALA A 29 9.45 -2.51 -17.57
N VAL A 30 10.75 -2.53 -17.29
CA VAL A 30 11.33 -2.11 -16.01
C VAL A 30 11.10 -0.61 -15.79
N ILE A 31 11.43 0.23 -16.76
CA ILE A 31 11.27 1.70 -16.68
C ILE A 31 9.78 2.08 -16.54
N LYS A 32 8.91 1.52 -17.38
CA LYS A 32 7.46 1.75 -17.30
C LYS A 32 6.90 1.23 -15.98
N GLY A 33 7.42 0.10 -15.49
CA GLY A 33 7.07 -0.47 -14.19
C GLY A 33 7.41 0.47 -13.02
N PHE A 34 8.64 0.99 -12.99
CA PHE A 34 9.08 1.98 -12.01
C PHE A 34 8.17 3.21 -12.01
N ARG A 35 7.91 3.80 -13.18
CA ARG A 35 7.00 4.95 -13.32
C ARG A 35 5.60 4.61 -12.83
N ASN A 36 5.09 3.42 -13.15
CA ASN A 36 3.76 3.00 -12.70
C ASN A 36 3.70 2.83 -11.18
N GLY A 37 4.73 2.27 -10.56
CA GLY A 37 4.84 2.18 -9.10
C GLY A 37 4.82 3.56 -8.44
N ALA A 38 5.60 4.51 -8.98
CA ALA A 38 5.63 5.89 -8.47
C ALA A 38 4.26 6.57 -8.60
N VAL A 39 3.62 6.51 -9.77
CA VAL A 39 2.33 7.17 -10.02
C VAL A 39 1.21 6.52 -9.21
N TYR A 40 1.17 5.20 -9.15
CA TYR A 40 0.16 4.50 -8.38
C TYR A 40 0.29 4.80 -6.88
N GLY A 41 1.51 4.74 -6.34
CA GLY A 41 1.78 5.09 -4.96
C GLY A 41 1.35 6.51 -4.62
N ALA A 42 1.62 7.48 -5.50
CA ALA A 42 1.22 8.85 -5.28
C ALA A 42 -0.31 9.00 -5.30
N LYS A 43 -0.99 8.37 -6.27
CA LYS A 43 -2.45 8.43 -6.43
C LYS A 43 -3.22 7.89 -5.21
N ILE A 44 -2.72 6.85 -4.56
CA ILE A 44 -3.39 6.26 -3.41
C ILE A 44 -2.95 6.95 -2.12
N ARG A 45 -1.65 7.18 -1.93
CA ARG A 45 -1.13 7.67 -0.65
C ARG A 45 -1.38 9.16 -0.44
N ALA A 46 -1.32 9.99 -1.47
CA ALA A 46 -1.48 11.43 -1.31
C ALA A 46 -2.88 11.81 -0.78
N PRO A 47 -4.00 11.30 -1.35
CA PRO A 47 -5.33 11.59 -0.81
C PRO A 47 -5.51 11.06 0.60
N HIS A 48 -5.04 9.84 0.87
CA HIS A 48 -5.13 9.24 2.21
C HIS A 48 -4.33 10.05 3.25
N ALA A 49 -3.08 10.39 2.96
CA ALA A 49 -2.25 11.17 3.87
C ALA A 49 -2.81 12.59 4.09
N LEU A 50 -3.40 13.19 3.05
CA LEU A 50 -4.07 14.48 3.13
C LEU A 50 -5.25 14.41 4.10
N VAL A 51 -6.19 13.50 3.88
CA VAL A 51 -7.37 13.33 4.74
C VAL A 51 -6.95 13.05 6.19
N MET A 52 -6.07 12.06 6.40
CA MET A 52 -5.64 11.69 7.75
C MET A 52 -4.90 12.81 8.49
N THR A 53 -4.08 13.60 7.79
CA THR A 53 -3.32 14.69 8.40
C THR A 53 -4.21 15.90 8.72
N PHE A 54 -5.18 16.22 7.88
CA PHE A 54 -6.08 17.34 8.15
C PHE A 54 -7.13 17.02 9.20
N LEU A 55 -7.60 15.76 9.27
CA LEU A 55 -8.60 15.33 10.26
C LEU A 55 -8.00 15.08 11.65
N PHE A 56 -6.83 14.43 11.73
CA PHE A 56 -6.36 13.87 13.01
C PHE A 56 -5.01 14.43 13.48
N LYS A 57 -4.32 15.27 12.70
CA LYS A 57 -3.06 15.89 13.13
C LYS A 57 -3.20 17.40 13.36
N SER A 58 -2.69 17.84 14.50
CA SER A 58 -2.49 19.26 14.84
C SER A 58 -1.12 19.74 14.35
N GLY A 59 -0.97 21.05 14.16
CA GLY A 59 0.28 21.67 13.71
C GLY A 59 0.08 22.67 12.55
N SER A 60 1.18 23.32 12.17
CA SER A 60 1.16 24.33 11.11
C SER A 60 0.88 23.73 9.73
N LEU A 61 0.33 24.53 8.81
CA LEU A 61 0.08 24.11 7.43
C LEU A 61 1.36 23.58 6.75
N ARG A 62 2.52 24.18 7.05
CA ARG A 62 3.82 23.77 6.51
C ARG A 62 4.21 22.37 6.98
N GLU A 63 4.01 22.06 8.26
CA GLU A 63 4.29 20.73 8.81
C GLU A 63 3.35 19.67 8.24
N LYS A 64 2.06 20.00 8.12
CA LYS A 64 1.06 19.12 7.50
C LYS A 64 1.44 18.77 6.06
N LEU A 65 1.73 19.78 5.24
CA LEU A 65 2.15 19.58 3.85
C LEU A 65 3.45 18.78 3.74
N LYS A 66 4.44 19.07 4.60
CA LYS A 66 5.69 18.31 4.66
C LYS A 66 5.45 16.84 5.00
N SER A 67 4.60 16.55 5.99
CA SER A 67 4.25 15.19 6.40
C SER A 67 3.55 14.42 5.27
N ILE A 68 2.60 15.06 4.58
CA ILE A 68 1.90 14.49 3.42
C ILE A 68 2.88 14.18 2.29
N ALA A 69 3.75 15.13 1.95
CA ALA A 69 4.74 14.96 0.88
C ALA A 69 5.73 13.84 1.21
N GLN A 70 6.26 13.79 2.44
CA GLN A 70 7.18 12.74 2.88
C GLN A 70 6.53 11.36 2.84
N ALA A 71 5.31 11.21 3.37
CA ALA A 71 4.60 9.95 3.37
C ALA A 71 4.27 9.47 1.95
N THR A 72 3.86 10.39 1.09
CA THR A 72 3.57 10.10 -0.33
C THR A 72 4.84 9.69 -1.07
N TYR A 73 5.94 10.44 -0.88
CA TYR A 73 7.22 10.15 -1.50
C TYR A 73 7.74 8.78 -1.08
N ALA A 74 7.79 8.49 0.23
CA ALA A 74 8.27 7.21 0.73
C ALA A 74 7.47 6.03 0.16
N HIS A 75 6.15 6.09 0.18
CA HIS A 75 5.30 5.04 -0.37
C HIS A 75 5.50 4.86 -1.89
N SER A 76 5.51 5.96 -2.64
CA SER A 76 5.69 5.96 -4.10
C SER A 76 7.06 5.43 -4.50
N ARG A 77 8.09 5.86 -3.77
CA ARG A 77 9.48 5.42 -3.94
C ARG A 77 9.60 3.92 -3.72
N ASN A 78 9.04 3.40 -2.64
CA ASN A 78 9.10 1.97 -2.32
C ASN A 78 8.39 1.15 -3.41
N LEU A 79 7.18 1.53 -3.85
CA LEU A 79 6.51 0.82 -4.94
C LEU A 79 7.28 0.87 -6.26
N ALA A 80 7.86 2.03 -6.60
CA ALA A 80 8.66 2.19 -7.81
C ALA A 80 9.90 1.28 -7.81
N TYR A 81 10.67 1.30 -6.73
CA TYR A 81 11.87 0.47 -6.59
C TYR A 81 11.54 -1.01 -6.48
N PHE A 82 10.46 -1.40 -5.82
CA PHE A 82 10.03 -2.81 -5.79
C PHE A 82 9.78 -3.34 -7.20
N VAL A 83 8.98 -2.62 -8.01
CA VAL A 83 8.68 -3.04 -9.39
C VAL A 83 9.94 -3.05 -10.26
N PHE A 84 10.82 -2.06 -10.08
CA PHE A 84 12.11 -2.01 -10.77
C PHE A 84 12.97 -3.24 -10.45
N THR A 85 13.19 -3.50 -9.17
CA THR A 85 14.00 -4.63 -8.69
C THR A 85 13.41 -5.97 -9.12
N TYR A 86 12.10 -6.17 -8.93
CA TYR A 86 11.41 -7.39 -9.33
C TYR A 86 11.54 -7.68 -10.83
N LYS A 87 11.23 -6.70 -11.69
CA LYS A 87 11.32 -6.88 -13.15
C LYS A 87 12.77 -6.99 -13.62
N GLY A 88 13.69 -6.26 -12.99
CA GLY A 88 15.12 -6.34 -13.28
C GLY A 88 15.67 -7.73 -12.98
N LEU A 89 15.39 -8.26 -11.79
CA LEU A 89 15.77 -9.62 -11.40
C LEU A 89 15.15 -10.68 -12.31
N LEU A 90 13.87 -10.57 -12.65
CA LEU A 90 13.22 -11.49 -13.59
C LEU A 90 13.86 -11.45 -14.99
N ALA A 91 14.20 -10.27 -15.49
CA ALA A 91 14.87 -10.12 -16.77
C ALA A 91 16.28 -10.71 -16.74
N ALA A 92 17.02 -10.52 -15.64
CA ALA A 92 18.34 -11.12 -15.43
C ALA A 92 18.27 -12.65 -15.36
N GLN A 93 17.38 -13.20 -14.52
CA GLN A 93 17.16 -14.64 -14.37
C GLN A 93 16.76 -15.30 -15.70
N SER A 94 15.84 -14.67 -16.45
CA SER A 94 15.39 -15.18 -17.75
C SER A 94 16.51 -15.21 -18.79
N ARG A 95 17.45 -14.24 -18.74
CA ARG A 95 18.61 -14.21 -19.63
C ARG A 95 19.66 -15.26 -19.26
N LEU A 96 19.88 -15.49 -17.97
CA LEU A 96 20.88 -16.44 -17.49
C LEU A 96 20.45 -17.90 -17.69
N GLN A 97 19.16 -18.22 -17.51
CA GLN A 97 18.68 -19.61 -17.55
C GLN A 97 17.98 -20.01 -18.86
N GLY A 98 17.70 -19.05 -19.75
CA GLY A 98 17.04 -19.29 -21.04
C GLY A 98 15.58 -19.74 -20.95
N LYS A 99 15.02 -19.95 -19.75
CA LYS A 99 13.61 -20.34 -19.50
C LYS A 99 13.02 -19.54 -18.34
N LYS A 100 11.69 -19.39 -18.35
CA LYS A 100 10.93 -18.79 -17.24
C LYS A 100 10.41 -19.90 -16.33
N ILE A 101 10.99 -20.05 -15.15
CA ILE A 101 10.53 -20.98 -14.12
C ILE A 101 9.67 -20.19 -13.11
N PRO A 102 8.50 -20.70 -12.66
CA PRO A 102 7.63 -20.00 -11.71
C PRO A 102 8.36 -19.56 -10.42
N PHE A 103 9.32 -20.36 -9.96
CA PHE A 103 10.11 -20.06 -8.77
C PHE A 103 10.95 -18.78 -8.89
N HIS A 104 11.35 -18.36 -10.10
CA HIS A 104 12.06 -17.08 -10.30
C HIS A 104 11.24 -15.88 -9.86
N SER A 105 9.94 -15.89 -10.16
CA SER A 105 9.02 -14.84 -9.75
C SER A 105 8.93 -14.75 -8.24
N PHE A 106 8.87 -15.88 -7.55
CA PHE A 106 8.85 -15.91 -6.09
C PHE A 106 10.15 -15.37 -5.50
N LEU A 107 11.30 -15.91 -5.92
CA LEU A 107 12.61 -15.49 -5.40
C LEU A 107 12.90 -14.01 -5.69
N ALA A 108 12.61 -13.53 -6.90
CA ALA A 108 12.78 -12.11 -7.26
C ALA A 108 11.88 -11.21 -6.40
N ALA A 109 10.65 -11.63 -6.10
CA ALA A 109 9.74 -10.90 -5.22
C ALA A 109 10.23 -10.90 -3.76
N CYS A 110 10.78 -12.01 -3.26
CA CYS A 110 11.38 -12.08 -1.93
C CYS A 110 12.57 -11.12 -1.79
N ILE A 111 13.50 -11.14 -2.75
CA ILE A 111 14.66 -10.24 -2.74
C ILE A 111 14.21 -8.78 -2.84
N GLY A 112 13.31 -8.47 -3.78
CA GLY A 112 12.77 -7.12 -3.92
C GLY A 112 12.02 -6.65 -2.67
N GLY A 113 11.28 -7.54 -2.03
CA GLY A 113 10.56 -7.27 -0.79
C GLY A 113 11.51 -6.93 0.36
N TRP A 114 12.56 -7.74 0.55
CA TRP A 114 13.58 -7.52 1.56
C TRP A 114 14.30 -6.17 1.37
N LEU A 115 14.75 -5.89 0.14
CA LEU A 115 15.53 -4.67 -0.16
C LEU A 115 14.73 -3.37 -0.04
N VAL A 116 13.41 -3.43 -0.27
CA VAL A 116 12.58 -2.22 -0.41
C VAL A 116 11.65 -1.99 0.77
N PHE A 117 11.16 -3.07 1.39
CA PHE A 117 10.21 -3.03 2.50
C PHE A 117 10.80 -3.56 3.82
N GLY A 118 12.12 -3.80 3.89
CA GLY A 118 12.77 -4.33 5.08
C GLY A 118 12.71 -3.42 6.32
N ASP A 119 12.61 -2.10 6.12
CA ASP A 119 12.50 -1.16 7.24
C ASP A 119 11.10 -1.21 7.87
N ASN A 120 11.05 -1.45 9.19
CA ASN A 120 9.81 -1.38 9.97
C ASN A 120 9.44 0.08 10.28
N ASN A 121 8.75 0.72 9.34
CA ASN A 121 8.17 2.05 9.50
C ASN A 121 6.65 2.00 9.26
N PRO A 122 5.87 3.00 9.73
CA PRO A 122 4.41 2.97 9.64
C PRO A 122 3.85 2.75 8.23
N ILE A 123 4.56 3.21 7.19
CA ILE A 123 4.14 3.04 5.79
C ILE A 123 4.35 1.59 5.35
N ASN A 124 5.53 1.03 5.58
CA ASN A 124 5.85 -0.35 5.23
C ASN A 124 4.96 -1.32 6.02
N SER A 125 4.79 -1.10 7.32
CA SER A 125 3.93 -1.92 8.18
C SER A 125 2.48 -1.93 7.69
N GLN A 126 1.93 -0.78 7.26
CA GLN A 126 0.61 -0.72 6.64
C GLN A 126 0.52 -1.56 5.36
N ILE A 127 1.54 -1.49 4.49
CA ILE A 127 1.57 -2.28 3.24
C ILE A 127 1.65 -3.78 3.54
N ILE A 128 2.56 -4.18 4.44
CA ILE A 128 2.79 -5.59 4.75
C ILE A 128 1.57 -6.21 5.41
N MET A 129 0.94 -5.54 6.39
CA MET A 129 -0.30 -6.05 7.00
C MET A 129 -1.46 -6.13 5.99
N TYR A 130 -1.58 -5.13 5.11
CA TYR A 130 -2.57 -5.12 4.04
C TYR A 130 -2.39 -6.27 3.04
N LEU A 131 -1.13 -6.60 2.69
CA LEU A 131 -0.80 -7.70 1.79
C LEU A 131 -0.96 -9.04 2.49
N LEU A 132 -0.50 -9.17 3.74
CA LEU A 132 -0.58 -10.40 4.52
C LEU A 132 -2.02 -10.89 4.63
N SER A 133 -2.96 -10.02 5.02
CA SER A 133 -4.39 -10.38 5.09
C SER A 133 -4.94 -10.89 3.75
N ARG A 134 -4.57 -10.27 2.63
CA ARG A 134 -4.98 -10.70 1.27
C ARG A 134 -4.32 -12.00 0.85
N ILE A 135 -3.06 -12.21 1.21
CA ILE A 135 -2.33 -13.44 0.93
C ILE A 135 -2.99 -14.58 1.69
N LEU A 136 -3.27 -14.43 2.99
CA LEU A 136 -3.97 -15.44 3.79
C LEU A 136 -5.34 -15.78 3.19
N PHE A 137 -6.12 -14.77 2.79
CA PHE A 137 -7.39 -14.98 2.13
C PHE A 137 -7.25 -15.72 0.78
N GLY A 138 -6.27 -15.32 -0.04
CA GLY A 138 -5.97 -15.98 -1.32
C GLY A 138 -5.50 -17.42 -1.17
N LEU A 139 -4.63 -17.69 -0.19
CA LEU A 139 -4.16 -19.02 0.16
C LEU A 139 -5.30 -19.91 0.65
N SER A 140 -6.21 -19.36 1.46
CA SER A 140 -7.40 -20.07 1.92
C SER A 140 -8.29 -20.50 0.74
N ARG A 141 -8.52 -19.59 -0.22
CA ARG A 141 -9.27 -19.90 -1.46
C ARG A 141 -8.55 -20.93 -2.32
N LEU A 142 -7.25 -20.81 -2.48
CA LEU A 142 -6.43 -21.77 -3.23
C LEU A 142 -6.46 -23.17 -2.58
N ALA A 143 -6.44 -23.24 -1.24
CA ALA A 143 -6.52 -24.49 -0.52
C ALA A 143 -7.87 -25.20 -0.75
N VAL A 144 -8.97 -24.44 -0.81
CA VAL A 144 -10.29 -24.96 -1.19
C VAL A 144 -10.30 -25.42 -2.65
N GLU A 145 -9.77 -24.62 -3.58
CA GLU A 145 -9.70 -24.96 -5.00
C GLU A 145 -8.89 -26.24 -5.26
N LYS A 146 -7.80 -26.45 -4.52
CA LYS A 146 -6.95 -27.64 -4.62
C LYS A 146 -7.49 -28.86 -3.84
N GLY A 147 -8.61 -28.71 -3.14
CA GLY A 147 -9.25 -29.80 -2.40
C GLY A 147 -8.55 -30.15 -1.09
N TYR A 148 -7.62 -29.34 -0.59
CA TYR A 148 -7.01 -29.53 0.73
C TYR A 148 -7.98 -29.19 1.86
N ILE A 149 -8.92 -28.27 1.60
CA ILE A 149 -9.97 -27.86 2.53
C ILE A 149 -11.32 -28.08 1.83
N PRO A 150 -12.31 -28.70 2.49
CA PRO A 150 -13.63 -28.87 1.90
C PRO A 150 -14.28 -27.51 1.63
N GLN A 151 -15.01 -27.40 0.53
CA GLN A 151 -15.77 -26.20 0.24
C GLN A 151 -16.82 -25.97 1.34
N PRO A 152 -16.82 -24.80 2.00
CA PRO A 152 -17.76 -24.53 3.07
C PRO A 152 -19.19 -24.49 2.51
N LYS A 153 -20.13 -25.10 3.23
CA LYS A 153 -21.55 -25.18 2.83
C LYS A 153 -22.26 -23.82 2.91
N GLN A 154 -21.75 -22.92 3.74
CA GLN A 154 -22.25 -21.57 3.96
C GLN A 154 -21.08 -20.59 3.85
N ASP A 155 -21.38 -19.31 3.63
CA ASP A 155 -20.35 -18.27 3.61
C ASP A 155 -19.66 -18.21 4.98
N PRO A 156 -18.32 -18.45 5.07
CA PRO A 156 -17.59 -18.36 6.33
C PRO A 156 -17.43 -16.93 6.84
N PHE A 157 -17.70 -15.91 6.01
CA PHE A 157 -17.44 -14.51 6.35
C PHE A 157 -18.08 -14.01 7.66
N PRO A 158 -19.35 -14.34 8.00
CA PRO A 158 -19.95 -13.91 9.27
C PRO A 158 -19.20 -14.42 10.50
N LEU A 159 -18.75 -15.69 10.47
CA LEU A 159 -17.96 -16.26 11.55
C LEU A 159 -16.59 -15.57 11.66
N VAL A 160 -15.94 -15.34 10.52
CA VAL A 160 -14.67 -14.61 10.49
C VAL A 160 -14.85 -13.20 11.05
N ALA A 161 -15.89 -12.48 10.65
CA ALA A 161 -16.18 -11.15 11.15
C ALA A 161 -16.40 -11.13 12.66
N ALA A 162 -17.19 -12.07 13.19
CA ALA A 162 -17.45 -12.20 14.63
C ALA A 162 -16.16 -12.46 15.42
N LEU A 163 -15.31 -13.39 14.95
CA LEU A 163 -14.05 -13.71 15.62
C LEU A 163 -13.04 -12.57 15.55
N VAL A 164 -12.93 -11.89 14.39
CA VAL A 164 -12.03 -10.74 14.23
C VAL A 164 -12.45 -9.60 15.15
N TRP A 165 -13.74 -9.26 15.19
CA TRP A 165 -14.25 -8.19 16.05
C TRP A 165 -14.14 -8.53 17.54
N GLY A 166 -14.49 -9.76 17.94
CA GLY A 166 -14.34 -10.20 19.33
C GLY A 166 -12.88 -10.13 19.78
N THR A 167 -11.95 -10.59 18.93
CA THR A 167 -10.52 -10.59 19.24
C THR A 167 -9.96 -9.18 19.35
N VAL A 168 -10.29 -8.27 18.42
CA VAL A 168 -9.72 -6.91 18.45
C VAL A 168 -10.21 -6.10 19.65
N LEU A 169 -11.48 -6.24 20.04
CA LEU A 169 -12.01 -5.58 21.24
C LEU A 169 -11.40 -6.15 22.52
N TRP A 170 -11.27 -7.47 22.62
CA TRP A 170 -10.59 -8.11 23.75
C TRP A 170 -9.13 -7.65 23.87
N LEU A 171 -8.39 -7.55 22.75
CA LEU A 171 -7.03 -7.02 22.75
C LEU A 171 -6.99 -5.53 23.14
N PHE A 172 -7.97 -4.73 22.73
CA PHE A 172 -8.02 -3.31 23.07
C PHE A 172 -8.28 -3.07 24.56
N GLU A 173 -9.15 -3.88 25.17
CA GLU A 173 -9.50 -3.84 26.60
C GLU A 173 -8.33 -4.32 27.48
N TYR A 174 -7.76 -5.49 27.18
CA TYR A 174 -6.83 -6.16 28.10
C TYR A 174 -5.35 -6.08 27.70
N HIS A 175 -5.05 -5.79 26.43
CA HIS A 175 -3.69 -5.87 25.87
C HIS A 175 -3.38 -4.75 24.87
N ARG A 176 -3.84 -3.51 25.14
CA ARG A 176 -3.81 -2.37 24.20
C ARG A 176 -2.47 -2.16 23.50
N GLU A 177 -1.36 -2.29 24.23
CA GLU A 177 0.00 -2.07 23.73
C GLU A 177 0.39 -3.01 22.57
N THR A 178 -0.31 -4.12 22.40
CA THR A 178 -0.09 -5.07 21.30
C THR A 178 -0.69 -4.60 19.97
N LEU A 179 -1.66 -3.67 20.02
CA LEU A 179 -2.33 -3.14 18.84
C LEU A 179 -1.51 -2.03 18.18
N GLN A 180 -1.73 -1.83 16.87
CA GLN A 180 -1.08 -0.74 16.15
C GLN A 180 -1.58 0.63 16.68
N PRO A 181 -0.70 1.62 16.86
CA PRO A 181 -1.08 2.92 17.44
C PRO A 181 -2.24 3.62 16.70
N SER A 182 -2.33 3.47 15.38
CA SER A 182 -3.43 4.03 14.60
C SER A 182 -4.78 3.38 14.91
N LEU A 183 -4.78 2.07 15.18
CA LEU A 183 -5.97 1.34 15.58
C LEU A 183 -6.36 1.69 17.02
N GLN A 184 -5.40 1.76 17.94
CA GLN A 184 -5.63 2.20 19.31
C GLN A 184 -6.30 3.58 19.34
N SER A 185 -5.76 4.56 18.59
CA SER A 185 -6.34 5.91 18.52
C SER A 185 -7.77 5.91 17.96
N SER A 186 -8.06 5.05 16.99
CA SER A 186 -9.42 4.93 16.43
C SER A 186 -10.38 4.31 17.44
N MET A 187 -9.94 3.29 18.19
CA MET A 187 -10.74 2.62 19.18
C MET A 187 -10.97 3.47 20.43
N THR A 188 -9.96 4.21 20.92
CA THR A 188 -10.13 5.19 22.00
C THR A 188 -11.16 6.25 21.61
N TYR A 189 -11.07 6.81 20.39
CA TYR A 189 -12.07 7.76 19.90
C TYR A 189 -13.49 7.17 19.85
N LEU A 190 -13.63 5.90 19.46
CA LEU A 190 -14.94 5.27 19.28
C LEU A 190 -15.57 4.73 20.57
N TYR A 191 -14.76 4.28 21.52
CA TYR A 191 -15.24 3.50 22.68
C TYR A 191 -14.97 4.18 24.02
N GLU A 192 -13.81 4.80 24.22
CA GLU A 192 -13.49 5.45 25.50
C GLU A 192 -13.98 6.90 25.52
N ASP A 193 -13.70 7.65 24.45
CA ASP A 193 -14.08 9.05 24.37
C ASP A 193 -15.61 9.22 24.33
N SER A 194 -16.34 8.19 23.89
CA SER A 194 -17.81 8.16 23.92
C SER A 194 -18.41 7.99 25.32
N GLU A 195 -17.61 7.67 26.35
CA GLU A 195 -18.10 7.49 27.74
C GLU A 195 -18.16 8.80 28.53
N VAL A 196 -17.62 9.91 28.01
CA VAL A 196 -17.49 11.17 28.75
C VAL A 196 -18.10 12.32 27.96
N TRP A 197 -19.04 13.06 28.56
CA TRP A 197 -19.63 14.29 28.01
C TRP A 197 -19.94 15.29 29.12
N HIS A 198 -19.88 16.59 28.81
CA HIS A 198 -20.12 17.68 29.75
C HIS A 198 -21.27 18.59 29.31
N ASP A 199 -21.52 18.74 27.99
CA ASP A 199 -22.59 19.59 27.47
C ASP A 199 -23.07 19.18 26.05
N LEU A 200 -24.10 19.87 25.53
CA LEU A 200 -24.63 19.57 24.19
C LEU A 200 -23.61 19.78 23.06
N SER A 201 -22.60 20.63 23.28
CA SER A 201 -21.58 20.90 22.28
C SER A 201 -20.56 19.76 22.19
N ASP A 202 -20.15 19.17 23.32
CA ASP A 202 -19.26 18.01 23.29
C ASP A 202 -19.99 16.70 22.96
N PHE A 203 -21.28 16.61 23.33
CA PHE A 203 -22.12 15.47 22.98
C PHE A 203 -22.46 15.38 21.49
N LEU A 204 -22.69 16.51 20.78
CA LEU A 204 -23.13 16.50 19.37
C LEU A 204 -22.14 17.07 18.36
N ILE A 205 -21.25 17.99 18.77
CA ILE A 205 -20.46 18.79 17.81
C ILE A 205 -18.95 18.47 17.92
N TYR A 206 -18.40 18.30 19.12
CA TYR A 206 -16.97 18.12 19.34
C TYR A 206 -16.65 16.98 20.32
N ASN A 207 -15.98 15.92 19.86
CA ASN A 207 -15.65 14.78 20.72
C ASN A 207 -14.84 15.12 21.99
N LYS A 208 -13.90 16.08 21.90
CA LYS A 208 -13.18 16.64 23.06
C LYS A 208 -12.98 18.12 22.83
N ARG A 209 -13.27 18.95 23.85
CA ARG A 209 -12.77 20.33 23.84
C ARG A 209 -11.26 20.29 23.90
N THR A 210 -10.61 20.92 22.92
CA THR A 210 -9.18 21.13 23.00
C THR A 210 -9.00 22.23 24.03
N ASP A 211 -8.53 21.90 25.24
CA ASP A 211 -8.13 22.93 26.18
C ASP A 211 -7.02 23.75 25.51
N SER A 212 -7.34 24.97 25.09
CA SER A 212 -6.34 25.95 24.68
C SER A 212 -5.41 26.19 25.87
N LYS A 213 -4.21 25.62 25.80
CA LYS A 213 -3.04 26.18 26.48
C LYS A 213 -2.38 27.21 25.58
#